data_AF-A0A7C7I4V1-F1
#
_entry.id   AF-A0A7C7I4V1-F1
#
_cell.length_a   1.000
_cell.length_b   1.000
_cell.length_c   1.000
_cell.angle_alpha   90.00
_cell.angle_beta   90.00
_cell.angle_gamma   90.00
#
_symmetry.space_group_name_H-M   'P 1'
#
loop_
_entity.id
_entity.type
_entity.pdbx_description
1 polymer ?
#
loop_
_entity_poly.entity_id
_entity_poly.type
_entity_poly.pdbx_seq_one_letter_code
_entity_poly.pdbx_strand_id
1 'polypeptide(L)'
;NINSIRKHVSRGIFAGNQAQTYAGAAAFANNSSVWFDHSLFVGNQTALGGGNWNSGGVSVWSYSYADFYFCTFANNSASFGSAVTSGMGAYANVYGSIVWNNPGANSLAAVNWDGVGSSMYVSDSDIENGENGVFADSLSYLDYYNNIDSPPFFCDPESGDFSIDEFSPAVTEWGEPMGAFGFGCSGTIQASASILSIEDVPNDQGGRVYITFEGSLFDTDGLGRTEMYTVERLDGDQWVGLNSIGAYASDVYVVEATTLADSTSDNDAVMTYRIIANMDEGNYESDPASGYSVDNIAPGLVAGLEANVSDGVVNLSWNVSEANDLSHYVVYRGNNPDFTADESSMIGETTEPGFADDVTELGDYYYVVTAVDIHENESDPSDAVNVTLLSLVDVHGLPEEYALHQNYPNPFNPTTTLRYDLPEDATVSVVIYDMMGRQVRTLVSGQASAGYHSTMWNATNDRGSAVSAGVYIYTIQAGQYRDVKKMILLK
;
A
#
# COMPACT_ATOMS: atom_id res chain seq x y z
N ASN A 1 36.38 -41.47 -37.88
CA ASN A 1 37.74 -40.91 -37.99
C ASN A 1 37.68 -39.40 -38.10
N ILE A 2 37.39 -38.72 -36.99
CA ILE A 2 37.69 -37.30 -36.82
C ILE A 2 38.75 -37.27 -35.73
N ASN A 3 39.92 -36.74 -36.08
CA ASN A 3 41.11 -36.73 -35.27
C ASN A 3 40.89 -35.92 -33.98
N SER A 4 41.53 -36.36 -32.89
CA SER A 4 41.64 -35.65 -31.61
C SER A 4 41.76 -34.13 -31.80
N ILE A 5 40.74 -33.38 -31.40
CA ILE A 5 40.77 -31.91 -31.43
C ILE A 5 41.60 -31.44 -30.24
N ARG A 6 42.58 -30.56 -30.47
CA ARG A 6 43.25 -29.80 -29.41
C ARG A 6 42.95 -28.32 -29.57
N LYS A 7 42.34 -27.69 -28.57
CA LYS A 7 41.95 -26.27 -28.61
C LYS A 7 42.27 -25.56 -27.31
N HIS A 8 42.70 -24.31 -27.42
CA HIS A 8 42.85 -23.38 -26.32
C HIS A 8 41.95 -22.17 -26.60
N VAL A 9 41.11 -21.82 -25.64
CA VAL A 9 40.18 -20.69 -25.70
C VAL A 9 40.47 -19.83 -24.48
N SER A 10 40.98 -18.62 -24.70
CA SER A 10 41.20 -17.64 -23.64
C SER A 10 40.19 -16.52 -23.78
N ARG A 11 39.57 -16.10 -22.67
CA ARG A 11 38.59 -14.99 -22.61
C ARG A 11 37.41 -15.17 -23.56
N GLY A 12 36.93 -16.41 -23.71
CA GLY A 12 35.71 -16.71 -24.46
C GLY A 12 34.47 -16.39 -23.63
N ILE A 13 33.41 -15.90 -24.28
CA ILE A 13 32.10 -15.70 -23.65
C ILE A 13 31.08 -16.60 -24.34
N PHE A 14 30.47 -17.49 -23.56
CA PHE A 14 29.42 -18.42 -23.98
C PHE A 14 28.16 -18.07 -23.19
N ALA A 15 27.28 -17.26 -23.78
CA ALA A 15 26.15 -16.69 -23.07
C ALA A 15 24.80 -17.00 -23.73
N GLY A 16 23.80 -17.40 -22.93
CA GLY A 16 22.41 -17.50 -23.35
C GLY A 16 22.11 -18.60 -24.37
N ASN A 17 22.98 -19.60 -24.51
CA ASN A 17 22.77 -20.69 -25.46
C ASN A 17 21.70 -21.67 -24.93
N GLN A 18 20.92 -22.26 -25.84
CA GLN A 18 19.88 -23.22 -25.50
C GLN A 18 20.08 -24.52 -26.28
N ALA A 19 20.07 -25.65 -25.58
CA ALA A 19 20.16 -26.98 -26.16
C ALA A 19 19.02 -27.89 -25.71
N GLN A 20 18.56 -28.77 -26.60
CA GLN A 20 17.58 -29.79 -26.25
C GLN A 20 18.22 -31.03 -25.59
N THR A 21 19.51 -31.29 -25.82
CA THR A 21 20.28 -32.40 -25.25
C THR A 21 21.77 -32.07 -25.18
N TYR A 22 22.50 -32.78 -24.32
CA TYR A 22 23.96 -32.76 -24.14
C TYR A 22 24.53 -31.51 -23.46
N ALA A 23 24.70 -30.38 -24.15
CA ALA A 23 25.22 -29.17 -23.52
C ALA A 23 24.72 -27.88 -24.14
N GLY A 24 24.47 -26.90 -23.27
CA GLY A 24 23.98 -25.58 -23.64
C GLY A 24 25.11 -24.73 -24.23
N ALA A 25 26.27 -24.68 -23.56
CA ALA A 25 27.38 -23.84 -23.97
C ALA A 25 28.38 -24.55 -24.91
N ALA A 26 28.93 -25.71 -24.49
CA ALA A 26 29.92 -26.45 -25.28
C ALA A 26 29.92 -27.96 -25.00
N ALA A 27 30.29 -28.77 -25.99
CA ALA A 27 30.39 -30.23 -25.87
C ALA A 27 31.68 -30.78 -26.51
N PHE A 28 32.36 -31.67 -25.82
CA PHE A 28 33.60 -32.30 -26.26
C PHE A 28 33.51 -33.82 -26.17
N ALA A 29 33.95 -34.52 -27.23
CA ALA A 29 33.91 -35.98 -27.31
C ALA A 29 35.05 -36.54 -28.17
N ASN A 30 35.16 -37.87 -28.22
CA ASN A 30 36.07 -38.62 -29.09
C ASN A 30 37.57 -38.28 -28.91
N ASN A 31 38.09 -38.41 -27.69
CA ASN A 31 39.50 -38.14 -27.35
C ASN A 31 39.94 -36.71 -27.71
N SER A 32 39.07 -35.72 -27.46
CA SER A 32 39.42 -34.30 -27.63
C SER A 32 40.14 -33.77 -26.39
N SER A 33 40.95 -32.73 -26.53
CA SER A 33 41.58 -32.00 -25.43
C SER A 33 41.31 -30.51 -25.58
N VAL A 34 40.71 -29.89 -24.58
CA VAL A 34 40.39 -28.46 -24.59
C VAL A 34 40.90 -27.79 -23.33
N TRP A 35 41.34 -26.55 -23.48
CA TRP A 35 41.75 -25.67 -22.39
C TRP A 35 40.96 -24.37 -22.51
N PHE A 36 40.23 -24.03 -21.46
CA PHE A 36 39.60 -22.74 -21.28
C PHE A 36 40.36 -21.95 -20.22
N ASP A 37 40.67 -20.71 -20.55
CA ASP A 37 41.38 -19.76 -19.70
C ASP A 37 40.53 -18.49 -19.59
N HIS A 38 40.25 -18.03 -18.38
CA HIS A 38 39.56 -16.75 -18.14
C HIS A 38 38.24 -16.61 -18.92
N SER A 39 37.47 -17.69 -19.07
CA SER A 39 36.30 -17.73 -19.95
C SER A 39 34.99 -17.75 -19.16
N LEU A 40 33.97 -17.07 -19.68
CA LEU A 40 32.65 -16.93 -19.07
C LEU A 40 31.64 -17.86 -19.75
N PHE A 41 30.92 -18.64 -18.93
CA PHE A 41 29.80 -19.49 -19.31
C PHE A 41 28.58 -19.06 -18.52
N VAL A 42 27.69 -18.28 -19.13
CA VAL A 42 26.57 -17.65 -18.40
C VAL A 42 25.20 -17.88 -19.02
N GLY A 43 24.20 -18.20 -18.20
CA GLY A 43 22.80 -18.21 -18.67
C GLY A 43 22.49 -19.30 -19.70
N ASN A 44 23.35 -20.32 -19.84
CA ASN A 44 23.15 -21.39 -20.83
C ASN A 44 22.22 -22.45 -20.27
N GLN A 45 21.34 -22.98 -21.12
CA GLN A 45 20.23 -23.82 -20.70
C GLN A 45 20.18 -25.11 -21.52
N THR A 46 20.02 -26.26 -20.84
CA THR A 46 19.80 -27.55 -21.51
C THR A 46 18.54 -28.23 -20.99
N ALA A 47 17.72 -28.75 -21.91
CA ALA A 47 16.37 -29.22 -21.61
C ALA A 47 16.28 -30.32 -20.53
N LEU A 48 15.23 -30.17 -19.71
CA LEU A 48 14.85 -30.92 -18.51
C LEU A 48 14.32 -32.35 -18.76
N GLY A 49 14.62 -32.94 -19.91
CA GLY A 49 14.35 -34.35 -20.18
C GLY A 49 15.37 -35.19 -19.41
N GLY A 50 14.99 -35.61 -18.20
CA GLY A 50 15.89 -36.16 -17.18
C GLY A 50 16.96 -37.14 -17.70
N GLY A 51 18.13 -37.06 -17.07
CA GLY A 51 19.28 -37.93 -17.35
C GLY A 51 20.59 -37.22 -17.01
N ASN A 52 21.61 -38.00 -16.63
CA ASN A 52 22.89 -37.49 -16.14
C ASN A 52 23.85 -37.06 -17.28
N TRP A 53 23.31 -36.82 -18.47
CA TRP A 53 24.09 -36.62 -19.70
C TRP A 53 24.09 -35.16 -20.20
N ASN A 54 23.28 -34.32 -19.56
CA ASN A 54 23.06 -32.93 -19.94
C ASN A 54 23.91 -32.01 -19.04
N SER A 55 24.32 -30.86 -19.58
CA SER A 55 24.93 -29.78 -18.81
C SER A 55 24.44 -28.42 -19.32
N GLY A 56 24.15 -27.48 -18.44
CA GLY A 56 23.79 -26.11 -18.85
C GLY A 56 25.00 -25.44 -19.51
N GLY A 57 26.15 -25.54 -18.86
CA GLY A 57 27.46 -25.11 -19.38
C GLY A 57 28.08 -26.15 -20.32
N VAL A 58 29.06 -26.91 -19.82
CA VAL A 58 29.97 -27.72 -20.66
C VAL A 58 29.85 -29.21 -20.40
N SER A 59 29.78 -30.01 -21.46
CA SER A 59 29.83 -31.48 -21.37
C SER A 59 31.11 -32.07 -21.97
N VAL A 60 31.71 -33.03 -21.27
CA VAL A 60 33.00 -33.66 -21.63
C VAL A 60 32.84 -35.18 -21.63
N TRP A 61 33.00 -35.81 -22.80
CA TRP A 61 32.68 -37.22 -23.01
C TRP A 61 33.80 -38.00 -23.70
N SER A 62 33.70 -39.33 -23.65
CA SER A 62 34.43 -40.28 -24.51
C SER A 62 35.95 -40.05 -24.50
N TYR A 63 36.55 -40.21 -23.32
CA TYR A 63 38.00 -40.07 -23.09
C TYR A 63 38.56 -38.69 -23.47
N SER A 64 37.72 -37.67 -23.47
CA SER A 64 38.15 -36.28 -23.69
C SER A 64 38.66 -35.64 -22.41
N TYR A 65 39.44 -34.60 -22.58
CA TYR A 65 40.09 -33.85 -21.52
C TYR A 65 39.68 -32.37 -21.62
N ALA A 66 39.25 -31.77 -20.52
CA ALA A 66 38.91 -30.36 -20.44
C ALA A 66 39.51 -29.72 -19.19
N ASP A 67 40.31 -28.67 -19.38
CA ASP A 67 40.77 -27.79 -18.30
C ASP A 67 39.99 -26.47 -18.34
N PHE A 68 39.55 -26.01 -17.17
CA PHE A 68 38.92 -24.71 -16.95
C PHE A 68 39.75 -23.96 -15.91
N TYR A 69 40.52 -22.99 -16.39
CA TYR A 69 41.45 -22.19 -15.60
C TYR A 69 40.87 -20.78 -15.46
N PHE A 70 40.55 -20.37 -14.23
CA PHE A 70 39.94 -19.08 -13.94
C PHE A 70 38.68 -18.80 -14.76
N CYS A 71 37.78 -19.77 -14.88
CA CYS A 71 36.52 -19.58 -15.61
C CYS A 71 35.39 -19.19 -14.64
N THR A 72 34.37 -18.49 -15.16
CA THR A 72 33.13 -18.25 -14.41
C THR A 72 31.99 -19.02 -15.07
N PHE A 73 31.31 -19.86 -14.29
CA PHE A 73 30.08 -20.54 -14.65
C PHE A 73 28.96 -19.96 -13.80
N ALA A 74 28.08 -19.16 -14.38
CA ALA A 74 27.00 -18.51 -13.65
C ALA A 74 25.65 -18.67 -14.33
N ASN A 75 24.57 -18.83 -13.56
CA ASN A 75 23.21 -18.79 -14.11
C ASN A 75 22.91 -19.87 -15.17
N ASN A 76 23.72 -20.93 -15.27
CA ASN A 76 23.47 -22.03 -16.21
C ASN A 76 22.47 -23.01 -15.61
N SER A 77 21.60 -23.58 -16.43
CA SER A 77 20.55 -24.49 -15.98
C SER A 77 20.56 -25.83 -16.71
N ALA A 78 20.48 -26.90 -15.91
CA ALA A 78 20.19 -28.26 -16.35
C ALA A 78 19.60 -29.03 -15.17
N SER A 79 18.97 -30.18 -15.43
CA SER A 79 18.48 -31.04 -14.33
C SER A 79 19.61 -31.57 -13.43
N PHE A 80 20.83 -31.68 -13.97
CA PHE A 80 21.99 -32.26 -13.30
C PHE A 80 23.27 -31.71 -13.93
N GLY A 81 24.32 -31.43 -13.16
CA GLY A 81 25.62 -30.95 -13.68
C GLY A 81 25.50 -29.65 -14.49
N SER A 82 24.83 -28.65 -13.92
CA SER A 82 24.42 -27.42 -14.62
C SER A 82 25.59 -26.58 -15.14
N ALA A 83 26.77 -26.62 -14.52
CA ALA A 83 27.98 -25.94 -14.97
C ALA A 83 28.89 -26.83 -15.83
N VAL A 84 29.34 -27.98 -15.30
CA VAL A 84 30.21 -28.92 -16.04
C VAL A 84 29.84 -30.37 -15.73
N THR A 85 29.70 -31.18 -16.78
CA THR A 85 29.49 -32.64 -16.66
C THR A 85 30.58 -33.40 -17.42
N SER A 86 31.25 -34.34 -16.76
CA SER A 86 32.19 -35.28 -17.38
C SER A 86 31.66 -36.71 -17.38
N GLY A 87 31.89 -37.48 -18.44
CA GLY A 87 31.52 -38.89 -18.47
C GLY A 87 32.24 -39.76 -19.50
N MET A 88 32.05 -41.08 -19.42
CA MET A 88 32.63 -42.07 -20.35
C MET A 88 34.16 -41.97 -20.48
N GLY A 89 34.88 -42.07 -19.35
CA GLY A 89 36.35 -42.01 -19.30
C GLY A 89 36.94 -40.62 -19.48
N ALA A 90 36.10 -39.58 -19.55
CA ALA A 90 36.54 -38.20 -19.66
C ALA A 90 37.20 -37.69 -18.38
N TYR A 91 37.95 -36.60 -18.55
CA TYR A 91 38.64 -35.86 -17.51
C TYR A 91 38.22 -34.39 -17.58
N ALA A 92 37.77 -33.82 -16.47
CA ALA A 92 37.52 -32.40 -16.31
C ALA A 92 38.30 -31.86 -15.10
N ASN A 93 38.93 -30.71 -15.26
CA ASN A 93 39.64 -30.02 -14.17
C ASN A 93 39.17 -28.56 -14.12
N VAL A 94 38.74 -28.15 -12.93
CA VAL A 94 38.20 -26.83 -12.61
C VAL A 94 39.14 -26.21 -11.57
N TYR A 95 39.85 -25.17 -11.98
CA TYR A 95 40.87 -24.51 -11.16
C TYR A 95 40.67 -23.00 -11.17
N GLY A 96 40.82 -22.34 -10.01
CA GLY A 96 40.74 -20.88 -9.93
C GLY A 96 39.38 -20.32 -10.33
N SER A 97 38.33 -21.15 -10.41
CA SER A 97 37.10 -20.84 -11.13
C SER A 97 35.95 -20.53 -10.18
N ILE A 98 34.94 -19.81 -10.65
CA ILE A 98 33.71 -19.52 -9.89
C ILE A 98 32.55 -20.31 -10.51
N VAL A 99 31.82 -21.05 -9.69
CA VAL A 99 30.62 -21.80 -10.07
C VAL A 99 29.48 -21.36 -9.16
N TRP A 100 28.67 -20.41 -9.62
CA TRP A 100 27.68 -19.72 -8.78
C TRP A 100 26.30 -19.60 -9.42
N ASN A 101 25.22 -19.73 -8.64
CA ASN A 101 23.84 -19.64 -9.09
C ASN A 101 23.53 -20.54 -10.32
N ASN A 102 23.93 -21.81 -10.29
CA ASN A 102 23.67 -22.75 -11.40
C ASN A 102 22.59 -23.77 -11.00
N PRO A 103 21.29 -23.46 -11.18
CA PRO A 103 20.19 -24.30 -10.70
C PRO A 103 20.20 -25.71 -11.33
N GLY A 104 19.93 -26.72 -10.50
CA GLY A 104 19.97 -28.13 -10.88
C GLY A 104 20.48 -29.00 -9.73
N ALA A 105 20.46 -30.33 -9.89
CA ALA A 105 21.10 -31.22 -8.93
C ALA A 105 22.62 -31.25 -9.19
N ASN A 106 23.39 -30.60 -8.31
CA ASN A 106 24.84 -30.39 -8.39
C ASN A 106 25.24 -29.55 -9.62
N SER A 107 26.11 -28.57 -9.41
CA SER A 107 26.62 -27.71 -10.47
C SER A 107 27.72 -28.41 -11.27
N LEU A 108 28.49 -29.27 -10.60
CA LEU A 108 29.59 -30.04 -11.19
C LEU A 108 29.33 -31.54 -11.03
N ALA A 109 29.53 -32.32 -12.09
CA ALA A 109 29.22 -33.75 -12.08
C ALA A 109 30.22 -34.63 -12.85
N ALA A 110 30.74 -35.66 -12.19
CA ALA A 110 31.46 -36.78 -12.80
C ALA A 110 30.57 -38.03 -12.82
N VAL A 111 30.27 -38.52 -14.02
CA VAL A 111 29.34 -39.64 -14.21
C VAL A 111 29.93 -40.77 -15.05
N ASN A 112 29.33 -41.95 -14.94
CA ASN A 112 29.64 -43.12 -15.73
C ASN A 112 28.69 -43.24 -16.92
N TRP A 113 29.22 -43.79 -18.02
CA TRP A 113 28.43 -44.19 -19.19
C TRP A 113 28.91 -45.57 -19.63
N ASP A 114 27.97 -46.50 -19.86
CA ASP A 114 28.25 -47.86 -20.36
C ASP A 114 29.32 -48.60 -19.52
N GLY A 115 29.25 -48.43 -18.19
CA GLY A 115 30.19 -49.05 -17.24
C GLY A 115 31.57 -48.39 -17.17
N VAL A 116 31.76 -47.22 -17.80
CA VAL A 116 33.01 -46.46 -17.77
C VAL A 116 32.79 -45.15 -17.03
N GLY A 117 33.38 -45.01 -15.84
CA GLY A 117 33.36 -43.77 -15.06
C GLY A 117 34.22 -42.66 -15.65
N SER A 118 34.22 -41.49 -15.01
CA SER A 118 35.03 -40.33 -15.41
C SER A 118 35.81 -39.75 -14.24
N SER A 119 36.58 -38.69 -14.46
CA SER A 119 37.31 -38.00 -13.40
C SER A 119 37.05 -36.50 -13.44
N MET A 120 36.83 -35.92 -12.26
CA MET A 120 36.72 -34.48 -12.05
C MET A 120 37.66 -34.04 -10.94
N TYR A 121 38.37 -32.95 -11.19
CA TYR A 121 39.27 -32.32 -10.23
C TYR A 121 38.79 -30.89 -10.03
N VAL A 122 38.58 -30.48 -8.78
CA VAL A 122 38.09 -29.15 -8.43
C VAL A 122 39.01 -28.61 -7.35
N SER A 123 39.74 -27.54 -7.67
CA SER A 123 40.68 -26.95 -6.72
C SER A 123 40.78 -25.44 -6.83
N ASP A 124 41.09 -24.78 -5.71
CA ASP A 124 41.26 -23.32 -5.64
C ASP A 124 40.08 -22.58 -6.30
N SER A 125 38.86 -23.09 -6.13
CA SER A 125 37.66 -22.61 -6.82
C SER A 125 36.55 -22.29 -5.82
N ASP A 126 35.67 -21.37 -6.19
CA ASP A 126 34.48 -21.01 -5.41
C ASP A 126 33.25 -21.71 -5.99
N ILE A 127 32.68 -22.61 -5.20
CA ILE A 127 31.62 -23.53 -5.62
C ILE A 127 30.43 -23.37 -4.69
N GLU A 128 29.32 -22.85 -5.21
CA GLU A 128 28.07 -22.72 -4.47
C GLU A 128 27.59 -24.08 -3.92
N ASN A 129 27.28 -24.12 -2.62
CA ASN A 129 26.97 -25.32 -1.82
C ASN A 129 28.18 -26.23 -1.51
N GLY A 130 29.41 -25.77 -1.79
CA GLY A 130 30.65 -26.47 -1.45
C GLY A 130 30.72 -27.90 -1.99
N GLU A 131 31.08 -28.86 -1.14
CA GLU A 131 31.11 -30.29 -1.51
C GLU A 131 29.75 -30.82 -1.99
N ASN A 132 28.62 -30.25 -1.52
CA ASN A 132 27.29 -30.65 -1.97
C ASN A 132 26.94 -30.08 -3.36
N GLY A 133 27.71 -29.11 -3.86
CA GLY A 133 27.60 -28.60 -5.22
C GLY A 133 28.24 -29.50 -6.28
N VAL A 134 28.96 -30.55 -5.85
CA VAL A 134 29.71 -31.45 -6.72
C VAL A 134 29.28 -32.90 -6.52
N PHE A 135 29.26 -33.67 -7.60
CA PHE A 135 28.88 -35.09 -7.57
C PHE A 135 29.85 -35.98 -8.32
N ALA A 136 30.11 -37.17 -7.77
CA ALA A 136 30.65 -38.30 -8.52
C ALA A 136 29.87 -39.58 -8.20
N ASP A 137 29.55 -40.37 -9.23
CA ASP A 137 28.98 -41.70 -9.01
C ASP A 137 30.03 -42.75 -8.63
N SER A 138 29.58 -43.97 -8.32
CA SER A 138 30.43 -45.04 -7.78
C SER A 138 31.53 -45.55 -8.70
N LEU A 139 31.51 -45.21 -10.00
CA LEU A 139 32.56 -45.59 -10.95
C LEU A 139 33.46 -44.40 -11.31
N SER A 140 33.08 -43.19 -10.89
CA SER A 140 33.78 -41.96 -11.20
C SER A 140 34.65 -41.51 -10.03
N TYR A 141 35.61 -40.65 -10.32
CA TYR A 141 36.55 -40.11 -9.35
C TYR A 141 36.36 -38.60 -9.25
N LEU A 142 36.28 -38.10 -8.01
CA LEU A 142 36.26 -36.67 -7.71
C LEU A 142 37.41 -36.37 -6.75
N ASP A 143 38.23 -35.39 -7.11
CA ASP A 143 39.18 -34.75 -6.22
C ASP A 143 38.69 -33.32 -5.95
N TYR A 144 38.50 -32.97 -4.68
CA TYR A 144 37.95 -31.69 -4.24
C TYR A 144 38.83 -31.15 -3.12
N TYR A 145 39.61 -30.10 -3.40
CA TYR A 145 40.62 -29.59 -2.47
C TYR A 145 40.77 -28.08 -2.55
N ASN A 146 40.90 -27.40 -1.41
CA ASN A 146 41.12 -25.96 -1.32
C ASN A 146 40.06 -25.10 -2.04
N ASN A 147 38.81 -25.52 -1.98
CA ASN A 147 37.69 -24.77 -2.52
C ASN A 147 36.97 -24.03 -1.39
N ILE A 148 36.25 -22.97 -1.75
CA ILE A 148 35.40 -22.20 -0.85
C ILE A 148 33.95 -22.26 -1.32
N ASP A 149 33.05 -21.91 -0.41
CA ASP A 149 31.62 -21.74 -0.65
C ASP A 149 31.24 -20.40 -0.02
N SER A 150 31.47 -19.32 -0.77
CA SER A 150 31.21 -17.97 -0.29
C SER A 150 30.78 -17.09 -1.46
N PRO A 151 29.78 -16.20 -1.31
CA PRO A 151 29.33 -15.39 -2.43
C PRO A 151 30.48 -14.61 -3.09
N PRO A 152 30.59 -14.63 -4.44
CA PRO A 152 31.75 -14.10 -5.14
C PRO A 152 31.76 -12.58 -5.30
N PHE A 153 30.70 -11.88 -4.87
CA PHE A 153 30.56 -10.42 -4.99
C PHE A 153 30.82 -9.90 -6.40
N PHE A 154 30.04 -10.40 -7.37
CA PHE A 154 30.09 -9.88 -8.73
C PHE A 154 29.69 -8.40 -8.78
N CYS A 155 30.39 -7.60 -9.57
CA CYS A 155 30.20 -6.16 -9.64
C CYS A 155 28.85 -5.74 -10.24
N ASP A 156 28.49 -6.30 -11.40
CA ASP A 156 27.21 -6.04 -12.05
C ASP A 156 26.84 -7.21 -12.99
N PRO A 157 26.43 -8.37 -12.42
CA PRO A 157 26.14 -9.55 -13.22
C PRO A 157 24.91 -9.38 -14.12
N GLU A 158 24.02 -8.42 -13.84
CA GLU A 158 22.83 -8.13 -14.67
C GLU A 158 23.20 -7.47 -16.00
N SER A 159 24.21 -6.60 -16.00
CA SER A 159 24.77 -6.05 -17.25
C SER A 159 25.79 -6.98 -17.93
N GLY A 160 26.11 -8.10 -17.30
CA GLY A 160 27.07 -9.11 -17.77
C GLY A 160 28.50 -8.90 -17.27
N ASP A 161 28.70 -8.02 -16.30
CA ASP A 161 29.98 -7.83 -15.63
C ASP A 161 30.14 -8.81 -14.46
N PHE A 162 30.81 -9.93 -14.75
CA PHE A 162 31.19 -10.95 -13.78
C PHE A 162 32.60 -10.76 -13.22
N SER A 163 33.13 -9.54 -13.26
CA SER A 163 34.26 -9.20 -12.40
C SER A 163 33.83 -9.22 -10.95
N ILE A 164 34.79 -9.44 -10.05
CA ILE A 164 34.54 -9.51 -8.61
C ILE A 164 35.03 -8.23 -7.93
N ASP A 165 34.43 -7.94 -6.78
CA ASP A 165 34.85 -6.87 -5.89
C ASP A 165 36.26 -7.12 -5.31
N GLU A 166 37.02 -6.06 -5.02
CA GLU A 166 38.37 -6.15 -4.44
C GLU A 166 38.41 -6.85 -3.06
N PHE A 167 37.29 -6.85 -2.32
CA PHE A 167 37.12 -7.58 -1.07
C PHE A 167 36.37 -8.90 -1.24
N SER A 168 36.18 -9.35 -2.48
CA SER A 168 35.59 -10.66 -2.75
C SER A 168 36.41 -11.78 -2.09
N PRO A 169 35.74 -12.73 -1.40
CA PRO A 169 36.39 -13.92 -0.87
C PRO A 169 36.82 -14.88 -1.98
N ALA A 170 36.34 -14.70 -3.21
CA ALA A 170 36.64 -15.52 -4.39
C ALA A 170 38.07 -15.26 -4.90
N VAL A 171 39.06 -15.56 -4.07
CA VAL A 171 40.49 -15.48 -4.35
C VAL A 171 41.15 -16.82 -4.02
N THR A 172 42.15 -17.21 -4.81
CA THR A 172 42.95 -18.42 -4.54
C THR A 172 43.73 -18.29 -3.23
N GLU A 173 44.34 -19.36 -2.73
CA GLU A 173 45.22 -19.31 -1.55
C GLU A 173 46.39 -18.32 -1.68
N TRP A 174 46.72 -17.90 -2.91
CA TRP A 174 47.77 -16.94 -3.25
C TRP A 174 47.24 -15.51 -3.45
N GLY A 175 45.94 -15.28 -3.30
CA GLY A 175 45.29 -13.98 -3.46
C GLY A 175 45.02 -13.58 -4.92
N GLU A 176 45.07 -14.52 -5.87
CA GLU A 176 44.67 -14.25 -7.26
C GLU A 176 43.13 -14.31 -7.38
N PRO A 177 42.47 -13.35 -8.04
CA PRO A 177 41.01 -13.35 -8.14
C PRO A 177 40.53 -14.51 -9.01
N MET A 178 39.61 -15.31 -8.46
CA MET A 178 38.99 -16.41 -9.19
C MET A 178 38.06 -15.91 -10.30
N GLY A 179 37.76 -16.78 -11.26
CA GLY A 179 36.80 -16.49 -12.32
C GLY A 179 37.32 -15.67 -13.50
N ALA A 180 36.43 -15.43 -14.46
CA ALA A 180 36.78 -15.03 -15.82
C ALA A 180 37.38 -13.63 -15.95
N PHE A 181 36.94 -12.68 -15.13
CA PHE A 181 37.24 -11.26 -15.31
C PHE A 181 38.15 -10.66 -14.24
N GLY A 182 38.43 -11.39 -13.16
CA GLY A 182 39.22 -10.89 -12.04
C GLY A 182 38.53 -9.75 -11.29
N PHE A 183 39.31 -8.91 -10.61
CA PHE A 183 38.78 -7.72 -9.93
C PHE A 183 38.30 -6.64 -10.92
N GLY A 184 37.13 -6.04 -10.67
CA GLY A 184 36.59 -4.99 -11.55
C GLY A 184 35.82 -3.86 -10.87
N CYS A 185 35.46 -4.02 -9.59
CA CYS A 185 34.86 -2.97 -8.77
C CYS A 185 35.58 -2.86 -7.42
N SER A 186 35.44 -1.69 -6.81
CA SER A 186 35.95 -1.40 -5.47
C SER A 186 34.91 -1.73 -4.42
N GLY A 187 35.42 -2.01 -3.21
CA GLY A 187 34.77 -2.54 -2.02
C GLY A 187 33.49 -1.92 -1.50
N THR A 188 32.96 -0.93 -2.19
CA THR A 188 31.76 -0.19 -1.83
C THR A 188 30.47 -0.98 -2.03
N ILE A 189 30.42 -1.95 -2.95
CA ILE A 189 29.15 -2.58 -3.37
C ILE A 189 28.60 -3.57 -2.33
N GLN A 190 29.45 -4.15 -1.48
CA GLN A 190 29.05 -5.20 -0.52
C GLN A 190 29.52 -4.91 0.92
N ALA A 191 30.34 -3.89 1.12
CA ALA A 191 30.67 -3.39 2.45
C ALA A 191 29.60 -2.45 3.02
N SER A 192 28.66 -1.97 2.19
CA SER A 192 27.52 -1.18 2.64
C SER A 192 26.41 -2.06 3.19
N ALA A 193 25.58 -1.49 4.06
CA ALA A 193 24.27 -2.06 4.36
C ALA A 193 23.35 -2.01 3.12
N SER A 194 22.31 -2.86 3.08
CA SER A 194 21.32 -2.89 2.00
C SER A 194 19.92 -2.63 2.55
N ILE A 195 19.27 -1.53 2.14
CA ILE A 195 17.90 -1.23 2.61
C ILE A 195 16.91 -2.19 1.95
N LEU A 196 16.19 -2.92 2.78
CA LEU A 196 15.14 -3.86 2.37
C LEU A 196 13.77 -3.19 2.26
N SER A 197 13.41 -2.38 3.26
CA SER A 197 12.13 -1.66 3.26
C SER A 197 12.17 -0.38 4.10
N ILE A 198 11.28 0.56 3.76
CA ILE A 198 10.97 1.74 4.55
C ILE A 198 9.45 1.78 4.68
N GLU A 199 8.95 1.57 5.89
CA GLU A 199 7.53 1.36 6.17
C GLU A 199 7.05 2.31 7.27
N ASP A 200 5.79 2.72 7.17
CA ASP A 200 5.14 3.55 8.18
C ASP A 200 5.11 2.89 9.57
N VAL A 201 5.18 3.70 10.63
CA VAL A 201 5.04 3.19 12.00
C VAL A 201 3.55 3.02 12.30
N PRO A 202 3.05 1.81 12.60
CA PRO A 202 1.62 1.58 12.66
C PRO A 202 0.98 2.18 13.92
N ASN A 203 -0.20 2.79 13.74
CA ASN A 203 -0.99 3.39 14.80
C ASN A 203 -0.20 4.47 15.56
N ASP A 204 0.37 5.40 14.82
CA ASP A 204 0.96 6.60 15.40
C ASP A 204 0.43 7.87 14.70
N GLN A 205 0.90 9.02 15.18
CA GLN A 205 0.54 10.34 14.65
C GLN A 205 1.45 10.76 13.49
N GLY A 206 2.00 9.78 12.78
CA GLY A 206 3.00 9.98 11.74
C GLY A 206 4.35 10.49 12.26
N GLY A 207 5.07 11.13 11.35
CA GLY A 207 6.39 11.71 11.57
C GLY A 207 7.53 10.70 11.55
N ARG A 208 7.27 9.40 11.36
CA ARG A 208 8.27 8.34 11.51
C ARG A 208 8.04 7.13 10.60
N VAL A 209 9.14 6.46 10.27
CA VAL A 209 9.17 5.20 9.52
C VAL A 209 10.11 4.21 10.19
N TYR A 210 9.84 2.92 10.01
CA TYR A 210 10.80 1.85 10.21
C TYR A 210 11.59 1.60 8.94
N ILE A 211 12.91 1.63 9.05
CA ILE A 211 13.85 1.25 7.99
C ILE A 211 14.42 -0.12 8.35
N THR A 212 14.14 -1.11 7.49
CA THR A 212 14.68 -2.45 7.60
C THR A 212 15.83 -2.61 6.61
N PHE A 213 16.97 -3.12 7.06
CA PHE A 213 18.16 -3.30 6.20
C PHE A 213 18.98 -4.53 6.59
N GLU A 214 19.70 -5.09 5.61
CA GLU A 214 20.73 -6.10 5.84
C GLU A 214 22.05 -5.45 6.25
N GLY A 215 22.72 -6.07 7.20
CA GLY A 215 24.02 -5.60 7.70
C GLY A 215 25.11 -5.61 6.62
N SER A 216 26.16 -4.81 6.85
CA SER A 216 27.41 -4.90 6.10
C SER A 216 28.04 -6.28 6.28
N LEU A 217 28.76 -6.77 5.28
CA LEU A 217 29.55 -7.99 5.43
C LEU A 217 30.70 -7.87 6.44
N PHE A 218 31.12 -6.65 6.79
CA PHE A 218 32.14 -6.43 7.81
C PHE A 218 31.58 -6.49 9.23
N ASP A 219 30.26 -6.44 9.39
CA ASP A 219 29.56 -6.63 10.65
C ASP A 219 29.56 -8.10 11.06
N THR A 220 30.75 -8.58 11.40
CA THR A 220 31.03 -9.96 11.79
C THR A 220 31.29 -10.08 13.29
N ASP A 221 31.59 -8.95 13.93
CA ASP A 221 31.91 -8.87 15.34
C ASP A 221 30.63 -8.62 16.16
N GLY A 222 30.46 -9.37 17.26
CA GLY A 222 29.37 -9.12 18.19
C GLY A 222 29.57 -7.81 18.98
N LEU A 223 28.80 -7.65 20.07
CA LEU A 223 28.79 -6.45 20.95
C LEU A 223 30.13 -6.03 21.62
N GLY A 224 31.26 -6.63 21.25
CA GLY A 224 32.59 -6.35 21.81
C GLY A 224 33.35 -5.20 21.14
N ARG A 225 32.92 -4.73 19.96
CA ARG A 225 33.54 -3.62 19.22
C ARG A 225 32.57 -2.45 19.04
N THR A 226 33.10 -1.30 18.60
CA THR A 226 32.32 -0.06 18.47
C THR A 226 32.03 0.23 17.00
N GLU A 227 31.32 -0.69 16.36
CA GLU A 227 30.82 -0.54 14.99
C GLU A 227 29.39 -0.04 15.03
N MET A 228 28.98 0.72 14.03
CA MET A 228 27.69 1.41 14.06
C MET A 228 27.10 1.64 12.67
N TYR A 229 25.78 1.53 12.59
CA TYR A 229 25.00 2.01 11.45
C TYR A 229 24.43 3.38 11.78
N THR A 230 24.60 4.34 10.87
CA THR A 230 23.98 5.67 10.96
C THR A 230 22.95 5.83 9.86
N VAL A 231 21.75 6.25 10.23
CA VAL A 231 20.69 6.59 9.28
C VAL A 231 20.84 8.05 8.88
N GLU A 232 20.84 8.31 7.58
CA GLU A 232 20.77 9.67 7.04
C GLU A 232 19.53 9.82 6.16
N ARG A 233 18.91 11.01 6.20
CA ARG A 233 17.80 11.42 5.32
C ARG A 233 18.27 12.52 4.39
N LEU A 234 17.82 12.50 3.14
CA LEU A 234 18.14 13.53 2.15
C LEU A 234 17.18 14.72 2.29
N ASP A 235 17.72 15.87 2.72
CA ASP A 235 17.00 17.13 2.85
C ASP A 235 17.48 18.10 1.75
N GLY A 236 16.71 18.21 0.67
CA GLY A 236 17.12 18.92 -0.53
C GLY A 236 18.29 18.23 -1.21
N ASP A 237 19.48 18.85 -1.17
CA ASP A 237 20.71 18.30 -1.75
C ASP A 237 21.70 17.82 -0.67
N GLN A 238 21.27 17.72 0.59
CA GLN A 238 22.16 17.43 1.74
C GLN A 238 21.67 16.22 2.53
N TRP A 239 22.59 15.33 2.88
CA TRP A 239 22.32 14.23 3.80
C TRP A 239 22.38 14.74 5.25
N VAL A 240 21.32 14.49 6.01
CA VAL A 240 21.16 14.86 7.41
C VAL A 240 21.14 13.59 8.24
N GLY A 241 22.10 13.44 9.15
CA GLY A 241 22.14 12.32 10.10
C GLY A 241 21.02 12.40 11.12
N LEU A 242 20.32 11.28 11.32
CA LEU A 242 19.20 11.16 12.24
C LEU A 242 19.60 10.47 13.54
N ASN A 243 19.87 9.17 13.47
CA ASN A 243 20.23 8.32 14.59
C ASN A 243 21.28 7.29 14.17
N SER A 244 21.93 6.71 15.17
CA SER A 244 22.86 5.62 14.98
C SER A 244 22.56 4.48 15.94
N ILE A 245 22.76 3.25 15.47
CA ILE A 245 22.67 2.02 16.25
C ILE A 245 23.99 1.27 16.22
N GLY A 246 24.28 0.48 17.25
CA GLY A 246 25.45 -0.40 17.24
C GLY A 246 25.26 -1.55 16.26
N ALA A 247 26.33 -1.91 15.55
CA ALA A 247 26.42 -3.16 14.82
C ALA A 247 26.75 -4.29 15.81
N TYR A 248 26.11 -5.45 15.66
CA TYR A 248 26.21 -6.58 16.58
C TYR A 248 26.14 -7.94 15.88
N ALA A 249 26.53 -8.00 14.61
CA ALA A 249 26.48 -9.17 13.73
C ALA A 249 25.06 -9.75 13.56
N SER A 250 24.07 -8.87 13.43
CA SER A 250 22.72 -9.25 13.01
C SER A 250 22.64 -9.31 11.49
N ASP A 251 21.99 -10.33 10.95
CA ASP A 251 21.71 -10.37 9.51
C ASP A 251 20.82 -9.21 9.07
N VAL A 252 19.87 -8.81 9.93
CA VAL A 252 18.89 -7.76 9.66
C VAL A 252 18.78 -6.81 10.84
N TYR A 253 18.65 -5.52 10.52
CA TYR A 253 18.42 -4.43 11.47
C TYR A 253 17.12 -3.71 11.14
N VAL A 254 16.49 -3.18 12.19
CA VAL A 254 15.34 -2.28 12.07
C VAL A 254 15.61 -1.05 12.90
N VAL A 255 15.46 0.12 12.28
CA VAL A 255 15.67 1.42 12.92
C VAL A 255 14.48 2.32 12.66
N GLU A 256 14.08 3.09 13.67
CA GLU A 256 13.11 4.16 13.52
C GLU A 256 13.82 5.42 13.00
N ALA A 257 13.22 6.11 12.03
CA ALA A 257 13.73 7.35 11.44
C ALA A 257 12.60 8.37 11.29
N THR A 258 12.89 9.66 11.49
CA THR A 258 11.90 10.74 11.41
C THR A 258 11.70 11.23 9.97
N THR A 259 10.46 11.51 9.59
CA THR A 259 10.09 12.22 8.35
C THR A 259 9.99 13.74 8.60
N LEU A 260 9.87 14.54 7.53
CA LEU A 260 9.62 15.99 7.64
C LEU A 260 8.14 16.35 7.59
N ALA A 261 7.32 15.45 7.07
CA ALA A 261 5.89 15.57 6.89
C ALA A 261 5.32 14.18 6.66
N ASP A 262 4.02 14.05 6.91
CA ASP A 262 3.23 12.85 6.65
C ASP A 262 2.56 12.92 5.29
N SER A 263 2.27 11.74 4.75
CA SER A 263 1.52 11.59 3.51
C SER A 263 0.08 12.03 3.73
N THR A 264 -0.43 12.84 2.80
CA THR A 264 -1.83 13.27 2.74
C THR A 264 -2.44 12.89 1.40
N SER A 265 -3.74 13.09 1.25
CA SER A 265 -4.44 12.93 -0.03
C SER A 265 -3.90 13.83 -1.16
N ASP A 266 -3.20 14.92 -0.82
CA ASP A 266 -2.63 15.89 -1.76
C ASP A 266 -1.12 15.68 -2.04
N ASN A 267 -0.38 15.07 -1.11
CA ASN A 267 1.07 14.93 -1.21
C ASN A 267 1.58 13.70 -0.45
N ASP A 268 2.24 12.79 -1.17
CA ASP A 268 2.81 11.55 -0.62
C ASP A 268 3.92 11.78 0.43
N ALA A 269 4.49 12.99 0.50
CA ALA A 269 5.54 13.37 1.46
C ALA A 269 6.72 12.37 1.55
N VAL A 270 7.13 11.84 0.39
CA VAL A 270 8.19 10.82 0.30
C VAL A 270 9.54 11.39 0.74
N MET A 271 10.22 10.65 1.62
CA MET A 271 11.56 10.94 2.12
C MET A 271 12.53 9.86 1.61
N THR A 272 13.77 10.27 1.31
CA THR A 272 14.84 9.36 0.88
C THR A 272 15.87 9.20 1.99
N TYR A 273 16.29 7.96 2.23
CA TYR A 273 17.21 7.57 3.29
C TYR A 273 18.38 6.76 2.74
N ARG A 274 19.49 6.75 3.48
CA ARG A 274 20.61 5.82 3.30
C ARG A 274 21.16 5.40 4.65
N ILE A 275 21.91 4.30 4.65
CA ILE A 275 22.60 3.78 5.82
C ILE A 275 24.11 3.95 5.62
N ILE A 276 24.79 4.49 6.63
CA ILE A 276 26.24 4.52 6.71
C ILE A 276 26.71 3.44 7.68
N ALA A 277 27.30 2.38 7.14
CA ALA A 277 28.00 1.35 7.90
C ALA A 277 29.38 1.90 8.30
N ASN A 278 29.60 2.12 9.59
CA ASN A 278 30.90 2.50 10.15
C ASN A 278 31.49 1.25 10.82
N MET A 279 32.41 0.63 10.10
CA MET A 279 33.05 -0.63 10.45
C MET A 279 34.53 -0.39 10.76
N ASP A 280 35.22 -1.35 11.38
CA ASP A 280 36.65 -1.22 11.64
C ASP A 280 37.48 -1.08 10.34
N GLU A 281 36.98 -1.65 9.23
CA GLU A 281 37.55 -1.59 7.89
C GLU A 281 37.35 -0.23 7.21
N GLY A 282 36.32 0.54 7.61
CA GLY A 282 36.00 1.82 7.00
C GLY A 282 34.54 2.21 7.08
N ASN A 283 34.18 3.25 6.32
CA ASN A 283 32.82 3.76 6.24
C ASN A 283 32.24 3.52 4.85
N TYR A 284 31.04 2.95 4.80
CA TYR A 284 30.39 2.52 3.57
C TYR A 284 28.95 3.01 3.53
N GLU A 285 28.55 3.61 2.42
CA GLU A 285 27.19 4.12 2.20
C GLU A 285 26.35 3.12 1.43
N SER A 286 25.11 2.88 1.86
CA SER A 286 24.14 2.10 1.10
C SER A 286 23.64 2.87 -0.12
N ASP A 287 23.10 2.14 -1.09
CA ASP A 287 22.19 2.75 -2.05
C ASP A 287 21.00 3.40 -1.31
N PRO A 288 20.51 4.56 -1.80
CA PRO A 288 19.40 5.25 -1.18
C PRO A 288 18.06 4.59 -1.50
N ALA A 289 17.15 4.58 -0.53
CA ALA A 289 15.78 4.11 -0.70
C ALA A 289 14.79 5.14 -0.16
N SER A 290 13.53 5.08 -0.61
CA SER A 290 12.52 6.06 -0.23
C SER A 290 11.27 5.43 0.38
N GLY A 291 10.63 6.16 1.29
CA GLY A 291 9.35 5.81 1.91
C GLY A 291 8.67 7.03 2.52
N TYR A 292 7.50 6.86 3.11
CA TYR A 292 6.71 7.92 3.71
C TYR A 292 6.05 7.43 5.00
N SER A 293 5.70 8.36 5.87
CA SER A 293 4.90 8.10 7.07
C SER A 293 3.46 8.54 6.85
N VAL A 294 2.54 8.01 7.64
CA VAL A 294 1.11 8.32 7.62
C VAL A 294 0.65 8.49 9.06
N ASP A 295 -0.13 9.54 9.34
CA ASP A 295 -0.88 9.61 10.58
C ASP A 295 -2.07 8.66 10.52
N ASN A 296 -2.09 7.64 11.37
CA ASN A 296 -3.19 6.68 11.43
C ASN A 296 -4.09 6.86 12.66
N ILE A 297 -3.90 7.93 13.44
CA ILE A 297 -4.65 8.16 14.68
C ILE A 297 -5.59 9.34 14.49
N ALA A 298 -6.89 9.06 14.56
CA ALA A 298 -7.90 10.09 14.58
C ALA A 298 -7.81 10.99 15.84
N PRO A 299 -8.33 12.23 15.76
CA PRO A 299 -8.55 13.06 16.93
C PRO A 299 -9.35 12.34 18.02
N GLY A 300 -9.17 12.78 19.26
CA GLY A 300 -10.03 12.35 20.35
C GLY A 300 -11.50 12.75 20.12
N LEU A 301 -12.43 11.97 20.67
CA LEU A 301 -13.87 12.25 20.58
C LEU A 301 -14.21 13.66 21.11
N VAL A 302 -15.15 14.32 20.44
CA VAL A 302 -15.62 15.65 20.82
C VAL A 302 -16.45 15.58 22.10
N ALA A 303 -16.11 16.41 23.09
CA ALA A 303 -16.78 16.44 24.39
C ALA A 303 -17.68 17.68 24.55
N GLY A 304 -18.68 17.57 25.43
CA GLY A 304 -19.52 18.71 25.82
C GLY A 304 -20.46 19.20 24.73
N LEU A 305 -20.90 18.33 23.83
CA LEU A 305 -21.92 18.66 22.84
C LEU A 305 -23.23 19.04 23.55
N GLU A 306 -23.69 20.26 23.30
CA GLU A 306 -24.95 20.79 23.77
C GLU A 306 -25.75 21.34 22.58
N ALA A 307 -27.07 21.27 22.68
CA ALA A 307 -27.98 21.78 21.67
C ALA A 307 -29.03 22.69 22.32
N ASN A 308 -29.16 23.91 21.81
CA ASN A 308 -30.13 24.88 22.27
C ASN A 308 -30.97 25.39 21.10
N VAL A 309 -32.29 25.46 21.30
CA VAL A 309 -33.21 25.98 20.28
C VAL A 309 -33.46 27.46 20.54
N SER A 310 -33.25 28.28 19.51
CA SER A 310 -33.63 29.69 19.53
C SER A 310 -33.99 30.17 18.12
N ASP A 311 -35.10 30.90 17.99
CA ASP A 311 -35.51 31.59 16.76
C ASP A 311 -35.58 30.73 15.48
N GLY A 312 -35.86 29.42 15.58
CA GLY A 312 -35.95 28.54 14.40
C GLY A 312 -34.86 27.51 14.33
N VAL A 313 -33.76 27.79 15.03
CA VAL A 313 -32.46 27.19 14.75
C VAL A 313 -32.01 26.38 15.95
N VAL A 314 -31.58 25.15 15.67
CA VAL A 314 -30.85 24.35 16.64
C VAL A 314 -29.40 24.82 16.61
N ASN A 315 -28.99 25.54 17.65
CA ASN A 315 -27.61 25.96 17.84
C ASN A 315 -26.88 24.90 18.65
N LEU A 316 -25.93 24.25 18.00
CA LEU A 316 -25.02 23.27 18.58
C LEU A 316 -23.75 23.99 19.02
N SER A 317 -23.23 23.60 20.18
CA SER A 317 -21.91 24.02 20.67
C SER A 317 -21.23 22.86 21.39
N TRP A 318 -19.91 22.80 21.30
CA TRP A 318 -19.10 21.77 21.96
C TRP A 318 -17.77 22.32 22.43
N ASN A 319 -17.00 21.51 23.15
CA ASN A 319 -15.63 21.88 23.52
C ASN A 319 -14.69 21.72 22.32
N VAL A 320 -13.74 22.63 22.18
CA VAL A 320 -12.69 22.53 21.16
C VAL A 320 -11.87 21.24 21.36
N SER A 321 -11.60 20.52 20.28
CA SER A 321 -10.72 19.35 20.28
C SER A 321 -9.31 19.74 20.73
N GLU A 322 -8.67 18.87 21.51
CA GLU A 322 -7.28 19.06 21.95
C GLU A 322 -6.24 18.59 20.91
N ALA A 323 -6.69 18.05 19.77
CA ALA A 323 -5.83 17.65 18.67
C ALA A 323 -5.10 18.87 18.06
N ASN A 324 -3.77 18.77 17.93
CA ASN A 324 -2.93 19.88 17.44
C ASN A 324 -3.05 20.09 15.92
N ASP A 325 -3.56 19.08 15.24
CA ASP A 325 -3.66 18.86 13.81
C ASP A 325 -5.13 18.77 13.38
N LEU A 326 -6.04 19.28 14.21
CA LEU A 326 -7.46 19.41 13.86
C LEU A 326 -7.62 20.20 12.55
N SER A 327 -8.33 19.61 11.60
CA SER A 327 -8.77 20.25 10.36
C SER A 327 -10.14 20.89 10.53
N HIS A 328 -11.16 20.10 10.87
CA HIS A 328 -12.55 20.56 11.01
C HIS A 328 -13.39 19.57 11.83
N TYR A 329 -14.67 19.92 12.05
CA TYR A 329 -15.69 19.06 12.64
C TYR A 329 -16.74 18.70 11.60
N VAL A 330 -17.29 17.49 11.70
CA VAL A 330 -18.43 17.05 10.91
C VAL A 330 -19.64 16.90 11.83
N VAL A 331 -20.78 17.41 11.38
CA VAL A 331 -22.03 17.41 12.15
C VAL A 331 -23.04 16.48 11.49
N TYR A 332 -23.60 15.58 12.29
CA TYR A 332 -24.57 14.59 11.84
C TYR A 332 -25.89 14.74 12.60
N ARG A 333 -27.00 14.45 11.91
CA ARG A 333 -28.35 14.50 12.47
C ARG A 333 -29.19 13.30 12.06
N GLY A 334 -29.89 12.71 13.03
CA GLY A 334 -30.89 11.67 12.82
C GLY A 334 -32.21 11.92 13.55
N ASN A 335 -33.22 11.11 13.23
CA ASN A 335 -34.55 11.13 13.87
C ASN A 335 -34.78 9.97 14.84
N ASN A 336 -33.71 9.25 15.21
CA ASN A 336 -33.70 8.13 16.15
C ASN A 336 -32.41 8.21 16.97
N PRO A 337 -32.39 7.84 18.26
CA PRO A 337 -31.18 7.87 19.09
C PRO A 337 -30.03 7.01 18.56
N ASP A 338 -30.33 5.92 17.86
CA ASP A 338 -29.34 4.96 17.35
C ASP A 338 -29.05 5.16 15.85
N PHE A 339 -29.14 6.39 15.34
CA PHE A 339 -28.79 6.66 13.94
C PHE A 339 -27.28 6.50 13.72
N THR A 340 -26.90 6.10 12.51
CA THR A 340 -25.48 6.00 12.13
C THR A 340 -24.99 7.36 11.64
N ALA A 341 -23.86 7.82 12.18
CA ALA A 341 -23.12 8.96 11.63
C ALA A 341 -22.42 8.50 10.34
N ASP A 342 -22.96 8.92 9.20
CA ASP A 342 -22.44 8.62 7.86
C ASP A 342 -22.88 9.72 6.88
N GLU A 343 -22.50 9.58 5.60
CA GLU A 343 -22.83 10.55 4.54
C GLU A 343 -24.33 10.85 4.41
N SER A 344 -25.22 9.93 4.82
CA SER A 344 -26.67 10.12 4.73
C SER A 344 -27.27 10.94 5.88
N SER A 345 -26.58 11.00 7.03
CA SER A 345 -26.98 11.78 8.20
C SER A 345 -26.15 13.05 8.37
N MET A 346 -25.10 13.24 7.58
CA MET A 346 -24.26 14.43 7.55
C MET A 346 -25.08 15.68 7.15
N ILE A 347 -24.99 16.74 7.95
CA ILE A 347 -25.68 18.02 7.68
C ILE A 347 -24.73 19.17 7.40
N GLY A 348 -23.44 19.03 7.71
CA GLY A 348 -22.42 20.01 7.34
C GLY A 348 -21.11 19.86 8.10
N GLU A 349 -20.17 20.74 7.76
CA GLU A 349 -18.83 20.83 8.34
C GLU A 349 -18.58 22.23 8.87
N THR A 350 -17.70 22.34 9.86
CA THR A 350 -17.29 23.63 10.44
C THR A 350 -15.90 23.55 11.04
N THR A 351 -15.14 24.64 10.96
CA THR A 351 -13.85 24.78 11.66
C THR A 351 -14.00 25.38 13.06
N GLU A 352 -15.19 25.88 13.39
CA GLU A 352 -15.52 26.48 14.70
C GLU A 352 -16.28 25.47 15.58
N PRO A 353 -16.17 25.55 16.92
CA PRO A 353 -16.80 24.60 17.85
C PRO A 353 -18.31 24.86 18.04
N GLY A 354 -19.03 25.00 16.94
CA GLY A 354 -20.47 25.21 16.91
C GLY A 354 -21.04 25.16 15.50
N PHE A 355 -22.33 24.85 15.42
CA PHE A 355 -23.07 24.70 14.17
C PHE A 355 -24.53 25.10 14.35
N ALA A 356 -25.13 25.68 13.31
CA ALA A 356 -26.52 26.13 13.32
C ALA A 356 -27.31 25.31 12.29
N ASP A 357 -28.32 24.58 12.76
CA ASP A 357 -29.22 23.80 11.91
C ASP A 357 -30.63 24.42 11.87
N ASP A 358 -31.09 24.81 10.67
CA ASP A 358 -32.41 25.41 10.43
C ASP A 358 -33.45 24.30 10.20
N VAL A 359 -34.06 23.85 11.29
CA VAL A 359 -34.99 22.73 11.28
C VAL A 359 -36.42 23.22 11.05
N THR A 360 -37.01 22.83 9.92
CA THR A 360 -38.33 23.31 9.48
C THR A 360 -39.49 22.38 9.82
N GLU A 361 -39.20 21.19 10.34
CA GLU A 361 -40.19 20.18 10.71
C GLU A 361 -40.19 19.92 12.22
N LEU A 362 -41.37 19.61 12.77
CA LEU A 362 -41.51 19.23 14.18
C LEU A 362 -41.13 17.77 14.35
N GLY A 363 -40.42 17.44 15.43
CA GLY A 363 -39.98 16.08 15.70
C GLY A 363 -38.87 16.01 16.75
N ASP A 364 -38.40 14.79 16.98
CA ASP A 364 -37.19 14.51 17.75
C ASP A 364 -35.99 14.46 16.79
N TYR A 365 -34.94 15.18 17.17
CA TYR A 365 -33.68 15.24 16.44
C TYR A 365 -32.53 14.90 17.38
N TYR A 366 -31.64 14.04 16.89
CA TYR A 366 -30.44 13.60 17.59
C TYR A 366 -29.23 14.07 16.82
N TYR A 367 -28.27 14.66 17.52
CA TYR A 367 -27.05 15.20 16.93
C TYR A 367 -25.83 14.54 17.55
N VAL A 368 -24.84 14.26 16.71
CA VAL A 368 -23.49 13.90 17.11
C VAL A 368 -22.49 14.71 16.28
N VAL A 369 -21.31 14.92 16.84
CA VAL A 369 -20.22 15.64 16.17
C VAL A 369 -18.95 14.80 16.25
N THR A 370 -18.19 14.77 15.16
CA THR A 370 -16.85 14.18 15.07
C THR A 370 -15.81 15.28 14.81
N ALA A 371 -14.55 14.97 15.09
CA ALA A 371 -13.41 15.80 14.73
C ALA A 371 -12.58 15.08 13.66
N VAL A 372 -12.12 15.83 12.66
CA VAL A 372 -11.29 15.34 11.56
C VAL A 372 -9.96 16.09 11.59
N ASP A 373 -8.85 15.36 11.52
CA ASP A 373 -7.51 15.96 11.42
C ASP A 373 -7.14 16.36 9.97
N ILE A 374 -5.95 16.92 9.76
CA ILE A 374 -5.44 17.29 8.44
C ILE A 374 -5.06 16.07 7.57
N HIS A 375 -5.04 14.87 8.14
CA HIS A 375 -4.74 13.59 7.49
C HIS A 375 -6.01 12.78 7.19
N GLU A 376 -7.19 13.40 7.32
CA GLU A 376 -8.51 12.84 7.06
C GLU A 376 -8.93 11.70 8.01
N ASN A 377 -8.28 11.55 9.16
CA ASN A 377 -8.76 10.62 10.18
C ASN A 377 -9.89 11.28 10.98
N GLU A 378 -11.03 10.60 11.05
CA GLU A 378 -12.23 11.05 11.75
C GLU A 378 -12.38 10.33 13.09
N SER A 379 -12.66 11.10 14.15
CA SER A 379 -12.88 10.58 15.50
C SER A 379 -14.14 9.72 15.57
N ASP A 380 -14.26 8.93 16.65
CA ASP A 380 -15.57 8.41 17.04
C ASP A 380 -16.56 9.58 17.28
N PRO A 381 -17.88 9.38 17.04
CA PRO A 381 -18.88 10.39 17.33
C PRO A 381 -18.94 10.76 18.81
N SER A 382 -19.22 12.02 19.10
CA SER A 382 -19.53 12.50 20.45
C SER A 382 -20.71 11.75 21.07
N ASP A 383 -20.90 11.93 22.38
CA ASP A 383 -22.18 11.61 23.01
C ASP A 383 -23.32 12.34 22.29
N ALA A 384 -24.42 11.63 22.03
CA ALA A 384 -25.57 12.20 21.32
C ALA A 384 -26.38 13.15 22.20
N VAL A 385 -26.78 14.29 21.64
CA VAL A 385 -27.73 15.23 22.26
C VAL A 385 -29.07 15.20 21.51
N ASN A 386 -30.17 15.32 22.25
CA ASN A 386 -31.53 15.34 21.70
C ASN A 386 -32.15 16.73 21.81
N VAL A 387 -32.81 17.15 20.73
CA VAL A 387 -33.76 18.26 20.73
C VAL A 387 -35.14 17.78 20.25
N THR A 388 -36.18 18.09 21.03
CA THR A 388 -37.58 17.91 20.62
C THR A 388 -38.22 19.24 20.25
N LEU A 389 -38.69 19.36 19.00
CA LEU A 389 -39.42 20.53 18.52
C LEU A 389 -40.94 20.27 18.60
N LEU A 390 -41.60 20.88 19.59
CA LEU A 390 -43.04 20.66 19.88
C LEU A 390 -43.97 21.78 19.35
N SER A 391 -43.44 22.96 19.05
CA SER A 391 -44.23 24.14 18.67
C SER A 391 -43.42 25.07 17.77
N LEU A 392 -43.97 25.44 16.61
CA LEU A 392 -43.36 26.44 15.73
C LEU A 392 -43.42 27.86 16.30
N VAL A 393 -44.25 28.12 17.33
CA VAL A 393 -44.36 29.44 17.98
C VAL A 393 -43.22 29.68 18.98
N ASP A 394 -42.74 28.64 19.65
CA ASP A 394 -41.55 28.72 20.53
C ASP A 394 -40.24 28.73 19.72
N VAL A 395 -40.36 28.42 18.42
CA VAL A 395 -39.27 28.27 17.47
C VAL A 395 -39.15 29.54 16.62
N HIS A 396 -40.18 29.99 15.88
CA HIS A 396 -40.09 31.19 15.01
C HIS A 396 -40.63 32.49 15.62
N GLY A 397 -41.07 32.48 16.89
CA GLY A 397 -41.86 33.57 17.45
C GLY A 397 -43.28 33.62 16.87
N LEU A 398 -43.99 34.72 17.11
CA LEU A 398 -45.28 34.96 16.44
C LEU A 398 -45.02 35.39 14.99
N PRO A 399 -45.86 34.97 14.02
CA PRO A 399 -45.72 35.45 12.65
C PRO A 399 -45.82 36.98 12.60
N GLU A 400 -45.02 37.64 11.77
CA GLU A 400 -45.02 39.11 11.68
C GLU A 400 -46.19 39.65 10.86
N GLU A 401 -46.69 38.86 9.90
CA GLU A 401 -47.77 39.23 9.00
C GLU A 401 -48.84 38.14 8.94
N TYR A 402 -50.07 38.53 8.60
CA TYR A 402 -51.10 37.57 8.26
C TYR A 402 -50.75 36.87 6.94
N ALA A 403 -50.84 35.54 6.92
CA ALA A 403 -50.63 34.77 5.69
C ALA A 403 -51.67 33.66 5.55
N LEU A 404 -52.10 33.39 4.31
CA LEU A 404 -52.83 32.18 3.95
C LEU A 404 -51.95 31.36 3.01
N HIS A 405 -51.56 30.17 3.44
CA HIS A 405 -50.68 29.31 2.67
C HIS A 405 -51.45 28.49 1.66
N GLN A 406 -50.76 28.06 0.61
CA GLN A 406 -51.31 27.10 -0.34
C GLN A 406 -51.58 25.78 0.39
N ASN A 407 -52.78 25.22 0.22
CA ASN A 407 -53.15 23.96 0.86
C ASN A 407 -52.22 22.82 0.41
N TYR A 408 -51.93 21.89 1.32
CA TYR A 408 -51.12 20.72 1.02
C TYR A 408 -51.81 19.42 1.49
N PRO A 409 -51.90 18.40 0.62
CA PRO A 409 -51.50 18.41 -0.80
C PRO A 409 -52.41 19.30 -1.68
N ASN A 410 -51.94 19.73 -2.85
CA ASN A 410 -52.74 20.35 -3.91
C ASN A 410 -52.17 19.98 -5.30
N PRO A 411 -52.84 19.16 -6.13
CA PRO A 411 -54.18 18.58 -5.93
C PRO A 411 -54.26 17.59 -4.76
N PHE A 412 -55.45 17.37 -4.19
CA PHE A 412 -55.67 16.50 -3.02
C PHE A 412 -56.75 15.44 -3.23
N ASN A 413 -56.74 14.36 -2.44
CA ASN A 413 -57.75 13.29 -2.45
C ASN A 413 -57.85 12.53 -1.10
N PRO A 414 -59.00 12.49 -0.42
CA PRO A 414 -60.02 13.54 -0.31
C PRO A 414 -59.64 14.60 0.74
N THR A 415 -58.45 14.50 1.34
CA THR A 415 -58.04 15.31 2.49
C THR A 415 -56.90 16.27 2.14
N THR A 416 -57.02 17.51 2.63
CA THR A 416 -55.98 18.55 2.51
C THR A 416 -55.90 19.38 3.79
N THR A 417 -54.73 19.95 4.05
CA THR A 417 -54.49 20.86 5.17
C THR A 417 -54.35 22.29 4.65
N LEU A 418 -55.11 23.22 5.24
CA LEU A 418 -55.03 24.66 5.01
C LEU A 418 -54.29 25.27 6.19
N ARG A 419 -53.16 25.93 5.93
CA ARG A 419 -52.35 26.62 6.95
C ARG A 419 -52.52 28.14 6.83
N TYR A 420 -52.54 28.82 7.97
CA TYR A 420 -52.65 30.28 8.02
C TYR A 420 -51.98 30.84 9.28
N ASP A 421 -51.50 32.06 9.17
CA ASP A 421 -50.65 32.71 10.17
C ASP A 421 -51.38 33.93 10.74
N LEU A 422 -51.34 34.09 12.06
CA LEU A 422 -51.99 35.18 12.78
C LEU A 422 -50.96 35.93 13.65
N PRO A 423 -50.57 37.17 13.31
CA PRO A 423 -49.65 37.96 14.13
C PRO A 423 -50.24 38.38 15.49
N GLU A 424 -51.57 38.46 15.58
CA GLU A 424 -52.30 38.82 16.80
C GLU A 424 -53.61 38.04 16.90
N ASP A 425 -54.20 38.00 18.11
CA ASP A 425 -55.51 37.39 18.37
C ASP A 425 -56.59 38.00 17.45
N ALA A 426 -57.29 37.16 16.69
CA ALA A 426 -58.26 37.62 15.71
C ALA A 426 -59.51 36.72 15.64
N THR A 427 -60.63 37.32 15.25
CA THR A 427 -61.80 36.55 14.82
C THR A 427 -61.54 36.03 13.41
N VAL A 428 -61.41 34.71 13.27
CA VAL A 428 -61.06 34.02 12.03
C VAL A 428 -62.27 33.28 11.46
N SER A 429 -62.45 33.40 10.14
CA SER A 429 -63.38 32.62 9.35
C SER A 429 -62.68 32.04 8.13
N VAL A 430 -62.67 30.71 8.02
CA VAL A 430 -62.14 29.99 6.85
C VAL A 430 -63.29 29.30 6.13
N VAL A 431 -63.56 29.71 4.90
CA VAL A 431 -64.73 29.27 4.13
C VAL A 431 -64.31 28.77 2.77
N ILE A 432 -64.92 27.67 2.34
CA ILE A 432 -64.74 27.06 1.03
C ILE A 432 -65.91 27.40 0.13
N TYR A 433 -65.62 27.76 -1.11
CA TYR A 433 -66.54 28.07 -2.19
C TYR A 433 -66.27 27.18 -3.41
N ASP A 434 -67.31 26.93 -4.19
CA ASP A 434 -67.16 26.38 -5.54
C ASP A 434 -66.88 27.49 -6.58
N MET A 435 -66.63 27.09 -7.83
CA MET A 435 -66.37 28.04 -8.93
C MET A 435 -67.54 28.97 -9.28
N MET A 436 -68.74 28.69 -8.75
CA MET A 436 -69.93 29.53 -8.94
C MET A 436 -70.09 30.52 -7.77
N GLY A 437 -69.14 30.55 -6.82
CA GLY A 437 -69.16 31.40 -5.63
C GLY A 437 -70.14 30.91 -4.56
N ARG A 438 -70.67 29.68 -4.67
CA ARG A 438 -71.56 29.12 -3.66
C ARG A 438 -70.73 28.59 -2.49
N GLN A 439 -71.11 28.94 -1.27
CA GLN A 439 -70.48 28.41 -0.07
C GLN A 439 -70.69 26.90 0.01
N VAL A 440 -69.60 26.17 0.15
CA VAL A 440 -69.56 24.72 0.28
C VAL A 440 -69.47 24.31 1.74
N ARG A 441 -68.51 24.88 2.48
CA ARG A 441 -68.27 24.56 3.88
C ARG A 441 -67.59 25.69 4.63
N THR A 442 -67.98 25.90 5.88
CA THR A 442 -67.18 26.68 6.84
C THR A 442 -66.30 25.73 7.67
N LEU A 443 -64.98 25.93 7.65
CA LEU A 443 -64.03 25.09 8.40
C LEU A 443 -63.73 25.67 9.79
N VAL A 444 -63.58 26.99 9.87
CA VAL A 444 -63.26 27.72 11.10
C VAL A 444 -64.19 28.92 11.17
N SER A 445 -64.74 29.19 12.36
CA SER A 445 -65.55 30.38 12.66
C SER A 445 -65.49 30.66 14.16
N GLY A 446 -64.67 31.64 14.57
CA GLY A 446 -64.50 31.97 15.98
C GLY A 446 -63.27 32.83 16.28
N GLN A 447 -62.97 33.01 17.56
CA GLN A 447 -61.72 33.64 18.01
C GLN A 447 -60.57 32.63 17.91
N ALA A 448 -59.42 33.06 17.39
CA ALA A 448 -58.18 32.30 17.37
C ALA A 448 -57.05 33.18 17.91
N SER A 449 -56.19 32.61 18.74
CA SER A 449 -55.04 33.32 19.30
C SER A 449 -53.94 33.54 18.26
N ALA A 450 -53.04 34.48 18.49
CA ALA A 450 -51.84 34.68 17.66
C ALA A 450 -51.03 33.37 17.53
N GLY A 451 -50.45 33.12 16.34
CA GLY A 451 -49.62 31.96 16.05
C GLY A 451 -49.86 31.36 14.66
N TYR A 452 -49.22 30.22 14.42
CA TYR A 452 -49.37 29.41 13.21
C TYR A 452 -50.50 28.39 13.39
N HIS A 453 -51.48 28.42 12.49
CA HIS A 453 -52.68 27.58 12.58
C HIS A 453 -52.83 26.68 11.36
N SER A 454 -53.52 25.57 11.56
CA SER A 454 -53.92 24.69 10.45
C SER A 454 -55.29 24.08 10.67
N THR A 455 -56.01 23.85 9.56
CA THR A 455 -57.29 23.15 9.57
C THR A 455 -57.37 22.18 8.39
N MET A 456 -58.00 21.03 8.63
CA MET A 456 -58.15 19.99 7.63
C MET A 456 -59.51 20.09 6.93
N TRP A 457 -59.53 19.89 5.61
CA TRP A 457 -60.78 19.66 4.86
C TRP A 457 -60.77 18.29 4.21
N ASN A 458 -61.88 17.56 4.35
CA ASN A 458 -62.07 16.19 3.86
C ASN A 458 -63.06 16.11 2.68
N ALA A 459 -63.10 17.15 1.83
CA ALA A 459 -63.95 17.21 0.63
C ALA A 459 -65.47 17.01 0.89
N THR A 460 -65.99 17.52 2.01
CA THR A 460 -67.44 17.49 2.30
C THR A 460 -68.03 18.89 2.46
N ASN A 461 -69.33 19.04 2.19
CA ASN A 461 -70.09 20.27 2.40
C ASN A 461 -70.61 20.39 3.85
N ASP A 462 -71.30 21.50 4.17
CA ASP A 462 -71.90 21.74 5.50
C ASP A 462 -72.93 20.67 5.94
N ARG A 463 -73.42 19.82 5.03
CA ARG A 463 -74.31 18.68 5.35
C ARG A 463 -73.55 17.35 5.51
N GLY A 464 -72.22 17.39 5.55
CA GLY A 464 -71.35 16.21 5.61
C GLY A 464 -71.34 15.35 4.34
N SER A 465 -71.95 15.82 3.24
CA SER A 465 -71.96 15.09 1.97
C SER A 465 -70.70 15.39 1.16
N ALA A 466 -70.11 14.38 0.54
CA ALA A 466 -68.95 14.54 -0.34
C ALA A 466 -69.27 15.47 -1.52
N VAL A 467 -68.31 16.32 -1.89
CA VAL A 467 -68.41 17.20 -3.05
C VAL A 467 -67.72 16.60 -4.28
N SER A 468 -68.09 17.04 -5.48
CA SER A 468 -67.52 16.50 -6.72
C SER A 468 -66.07 16.94 -6.94
N ALA A 469 -65.26 16.13 -7.62
CA ALA A 469 -63.93 16.55 -8.07
C ALA A 469 -64.00 17.84 -8.91
N GLY A 470 -63.01 18.71 -8.78
CA GLY A 470 -63.02 20.01 -9.42
C GLY A 470 -62.21 21.06 -8.68
N VAL A 471 -62.30 22.30 -9.17
CA VAL A 471 -61.63 23.46 -8.57
C VAL A 471 -62.52 24.06 -7.49
N TYR A 472 -61.92 24.34 -6.34
CA TYR A 472 -62.52 25.04 -5.22
C TYR A 472 -61.67 26.25 -4.85
N ILE A 473 -62.31 27.21 -4.19
CA ILE A 473 -61.65 28.40 -3.67
C ILE A 473 -61.85 28.38 -2.16
N TYR A 474 -60.81 28.67 -1.38
CA TYR A 474 -60.96 28.92 0.04
C TYR A 474 -60.50 30.33 0.36
N THR A 475 -61.22 30.96 1.28
CA THR A 475 -60.91 32.30 1.76
C THR A 475 -60.70 32.27 3.25
N ILE A 476 -59.80 33.13 3.73
CA ILE A 476 -59.69 33.48 5.14
C ILE A 476 -60.15 34.93 5.35
N GLN A 477 -60.85 35.18 6.44
CA GLN A 477 -61.05 36.50 7.02
C GLN A 477 -60.52 36.47 8.45
N ALA A 478 -59.52 37.29 8.77
CA ALA A 478 -58.96 37.44 10.11
C ALA A 478 -58.89 38.94 10.46
N GLY A 479 -59.82 39.44 11.28
CA GLY A 479 -59.93 40.88 11.52
C GLY A 479 -60.19 41.66 10.22
N GLN A 480 -59.25 42.53 9.81
CA GLN A 480 -59.30 43.26 8.52
C GLN A 480 -58.60 42.50 7.36
N TYR A 481 -57.78 41.48 7.67
CA TYR A 481 -57.07 40.71 6.66
C TYR A 481 -58.02 39.76 5.94
N ARG A 482 -57.89 39.70 4.60
CA ARG A 482 -58.62 38.78 3.75
C ARG A 482 -57.72 38.28 2.63
N ASP A 483 -57.65 36.97 2.48
CA ASP A 483 -56.93 36.33 1.36
C ASP A 483 -57.73 35.16 0.79
N VAL A 484 -57.38 34.77 -0.43
CA VAL A 484 -58.06 33.77 -1.24
C VAL A 484 -57.06 32.90 -1.98
N LYS A 485 -57.28 31.58 -1.95
CA LYS A 485 -56.46 30.60 -2.67
C LYS A 485 -57.34 29.58 -3.37
N LYS A 486 -56.80 28.99 -4.43
CA LYS A 486 -57.45 27.94 -5.21
C LYS A 486 -56.92 26.57 -4.81
N MET A 487 -57.77 25.55 -4.85
CA MET A 487 -57.41 24.16 -4.61
C MET A 487 -58.11 23.23 -5.60
N ILE A 488 -57.49 22.08 -5.89
CA ILE A 488 -57.98 21.11 -6.87
C ILE A 488 -58.24 19.78 -6.15
N LEU A 489 -59.49 19.36 -6.10
CA LEU A 489 -59.90 18.06 -5.59
C LEU A 489 -59.86 17.03 -6.73
N LEU A 490 -59.06 15.97 -6.54
CA LEU A 490 -59.07 14.77 -7.38
C LEU A 490 -60.04 13.73 -6.82
N LYS A 491 -60.42 12.78 -7.67
CA LYS A 491 -61.22 11.61 -7.29
C LYS A 491 -60.33 10.39 -7.15
#